data_AF-A0AAW8KM46-F1
#
_entry.id   AF-A0AAW8KM46-F1
#
_cell.length_a   1.000
_cell.length_b   1.000
_cell.length_c   1.000
_cell.angle_alpha   90.00
_cell.angle_beta   90.00
_cell.angle_gamma   90.00
#
_symmetry.space_group_name_H-M   'P 1'
#
loop_
_entity.id
_entity.type
_entity.pdbx_description
1 polymer ?
#
loop_
_entity_poly.entity_id
_entity_poly.type
_entity_poly.pdbx_seq_one_letter_code
_entity_poly.pdbx_strand_id
1 'polypeptide(L)' 'DIKNLCVDMPGEAVKNLNLKVRRGEILGLAGMAGQGKIGVANGVMGLYYSTGSVTFDGEEIKINDPE' A
#
# COMPACT_ATOMS: atom_id res chain seq x y z
N ASP A 1 -4.66 -6.05 6.34
CA ASP A 1 -3.74 -5.49 7.35
C ASP A 1 -2.42 -5.23 6.65
N ILE A 2 -1.93 -3.99 6.69
CA ILE A 2 -0.72 -3.55 5.98
C ILE A 2 0.25 -3.08 7.05
N LYS A 3 1.47 -3.63 7.05
CA LYS A 3 2.50 -3.27 8.02
C LYS A 3 3.78 -2.84 7.33
N ASN A 4 4.33 -1.71 7.81
CA ASN A 4 5.58 -1.12 7.37
C ASN A 4 5.71 -1.05 5.83
N LEU A 5 4.62 -0.69 5.15
CA LEU A 5 4.63 -0.56 3.69
C LEU A 5 5.51 0.64 3.30
N CYS A 6 6.51 0.36 2.47
CA CYS A 6 7.28 1.38 1.77
C CYS A 6 7.12 1.16 0.27
N VAL A 7 6.98 2.24 -0.49
CA VAL A 7 6.81 2.20 -1.95
C VAL A 7 7.70 3.26 -2.56
N ASP A 8 8.53 2.85 -3.52
CA ASP A 8 9.37 3.74 -4.29
C ASP A 8 8.77 3.91 -5.69
N MET A 9 8.01 5.00 -5.85
CA MET A 9 7.36 5.34 -7.11
C MET A 9 7.82 6.76 -7.53
N PRO A 10 8.17 6.96 -8.82
CA PRO A 10 8.53 8.29 -9.31
C PRO A 10 7.41 9.32 -9.03
N GLY A 11 7.77 10.40 -8.34
CA GLY A 11 6.85 11.49 -7.99
C GLY A 11 6.00 11.27 -6.72
N GLU A 12 5.93 10.04 -6.19
CA GLU A 12 5.20 9.71 -4.97
C GLU A 12 5.91 8.62 -4.16
N ALA A 13 6.28 8.89 -2.91
CA ALA A 13 6.90 7.89 -2.04
C ALA A 13 6.01 7.60 -0.82
N VAL A 14 5.95 6.33 -0.42
CA VAL A 14 5.32 5.89 0.82
C VAL A 14 6.40 5.36 1.75
N LYS A 15 6.37 5.78 3.02
CA LYS A 15 7.37 5.39 4.02
C LYS A 15 6.68 4.88 5.28
N ASN A 16 6.97 3.64 5.66
CA ASN A 16 6.55 3.00 6.92
C ASN A 16 5.04 3.10 7.18
N LEU A 17 4.20 2.93 6.15
CA LEU A 17 2.76 2.98 6.32
C LEU A 17 2.27 1.73 7.05
N ASN A 18 1.51 1.95 8.13
CA ASN A 18 0.78 0.92 8.84
C ASN A 18 -0.72 1.24 8.74
N LEU A 19 -1.49 0.33 8.15
CA LEU A 19 -2.90 0.56 7.85
C LEU A 19 -3.70 -0.72 8.05
N LYS A 20 -4.79 -0.61 8.81
CA LYS A 20 -5.72 -1.72 9.02
C LYS A 20 -7.12 -1.28 8.60
N VAL A 21 -7.62 -1.89 7.54
CA VAL A 21 -8.98 -1.68 7.03
C VAL A 21 -9.83 -2.88 7.41
N ARG A 22 -11.02 -2.64 7.95
CA ARG A 22 -11.96 -3.70 8.33
C ARG A 22 -12.87 -4.07 7.15
N ARG A 23 -13.40 -5.30 7.17
CA ARG A 23 -14.38 -5.73 6.17
C ARG A 23 -15.61 -4.82 6.20
N GLY A 24 -15.98 -4.28 5.04
CA GLY A 24 -17.10 -3.34 4.88
C GLY A 24 -16.75 -1.86 5.11
N GLU A 25 -15.50 -1.53 5.44
CA GLU A 25 -15.04 -0.15 5.60
C GLU A 25 -14.66 0.48 4.24
N ILE A 26 -15.08 1.72 4.00
CA ILE A 26 -14.62 2.52 2.86
C ILE A 26 -13.51 3.43 3.35
N LEU A 27 -12.29 3.22 2.87
CA LEU A 27 -11.13 4.05 3.19
C LEU A 27 -10.89 5.10 2.08
N GLY A 28 -10.80 6.37 2.48
CA GLY A 28 -10.30 7.45 1.62
C GLY A 28 -8.91 7.90 2.05
N LEU A 29 -7.98 8.03 1.09
CA LEU A 29 -6.67 8.65 1.31
C LEU A 29 -6.70 10.09 0.77
N ALA A 30 -6.49 11.07 1.65
CA ALA A 30 -6.48 12.49 1.31
C ALA A 30 -5.14 13.14 1.67
N GLY A 31 -4.76 14.19 0.92
CA GLY A 31 -3.47 14.86 1.05
C GLY A 31 -3.05 15.58 -0.23
N MET A 32 -2.04 16.43 -0.14
CA MET A 32 -1.54 17.20 -1.30
C MET A 32 -0.96 16.29 -2.39
N ALA A 33 -0.85 16.81 -3.62
CA ALA A 33 -0.17 16.11 -4.70
C ALA A 33 1.27 15.73 -4.28
N GLY A 34 1.72 14.52 -4.63
CA GLY A 34 3.04 14.03 -4.27
C GLY A 34 3.16 13.35 -2.89
N GLN A 35 2.12 13.37 -2.05
CA GLN A 35 2.17 12.79 -0.70
C GLN A 35 1.87 11.28 -0.63
N GLY A 36 2.05 10.55 -1.73
CA GLY A 36 2.04 9.08 -1.69
C GLY A 36 0.65 8.42 -1.74
N LYS A 37 -0.43 9.16 -2.01
CA LYS A 37 -1.80 8.61 -2.06
C LYS A 37 -1.94 7.50 -3.11
N ILE A 38 -1.44 7.75 -4.32
CA ILE A 38 -1.44 6.79 -5.42
C ILE A 38 -0.37 5.73 -5.17
N GLY A 39 0.76 6.13 -4.58
CA GLY A 39 1.82 5.21 -4.16
C GLY A 39 1.32 4.07 -3.25
N VAL A 40 0.42 4.34 -2.30
CA VAL A 40 -0.14 3.29 -1.42
C VAL A 40 -0.87 2.22 -2.24
N ALA A 41 -1.80 2.64 -3.11
CA ALA A 41 -2.60 1.71 -3.91
C ALA A 41 -1.70 0.90 -4.85
N ASN A 42 -0.78 1.57 -5.54
CA ASN A 42 0.14 0.94 -6.49
C ASN A 42 1.11 -0.05 -5.84
N GLY A 43 1.61 0.25 -4.64
CA GLY A 43 2.48 -0.67 -3.89
C GLY A 43 1.73 -1.91 -3.41
N VAL A 44 0.52 -1.74 -2.86
CA VAL A 44 -0.32 -2.89 -2.43
C VAL A 44 -0.70 -3.79 -3.60
N MET A 45 -0.97 -3.21 -4.77
CA MET A 45 -1.25 -3.95 -6.01
C MET A 45 0.00 -4.60 -6.64
N GLY A 46 1.20 -4.36 -6.11
CA GLY A 46 2.44 -4.90 -6.66
C GLY A 46 2.88 -4.27 -8.00
N LEU A 47 2.30 -3.13 -8.40
CA LEU A 47 2.64 -2.43 -9.65
C LEU A 47 3.99 -1.71 -9.60
N TYR A 48 4.44 -1.38 -8.39
CA TYR A 48 5.75 -0.77 -8.14
C TYR A 48 6.44 -1.54 -7.01
N TYR A 49 7.77 -1.52 -7.04
CA TYR A 49 8.56 -2.15 -6.01
C TYR A 49 8.19 -1.58 -4.63
N SER A 50 7.86 -2.50 -3.73
CA SER A 50 7.37 -2.21 -2.40
C SER A 50 7.93 -3.20 -1.39
N THR A 51 8.08 -2.76 -0.16
CA THR A 51 8.51 -3.60 0.97
C THR A 51 7.48 -3.54 2.08
N GLY A 52 7.50 -4.54 2.97
CA GLY A 52 6.54 -4.67 4.07
C GLY A 52 5.73 -5.95 3.92
N SER A 53 4.64 -6.06 4.67
CA SER A 53 3.74 -7.21 4.63
C SER A 53 2.31 -6.77 4.44
N VAL A 54 1.59 -7.45 3.55
CA VAL A 54 0.15 -7.24 3.33
C VAL A 54 -0.58 -8.54 3.59
N THR A 55 -1.58 -8.49 4.46
CA THR A 55 -2.47 -9.60 4.79
C THR A 55 -3.88 -9.27 4.33
N PHE A 56 -4.48 -10.12 3.52
CA PHE A 56 -5.87 -10.03 3.06
C PHE A 56 -6.65 -11.24 3.58
N ASP A 57 -7.79 -11.00 4.25
CA ASP A 57 -8.62 -12.05 4.88
C ASP A 57 -7.86 -13.08 5.75
N GLY A 58 -6.76 -12.65 6.37
CA GLY A 58 -5.93 -13.48 7.26
C GLY A 58 -4.79 -14.20 6.56
N GLU A 59 -4.70 -14.12 5.24
CA GLU A 59 -3.63 -14.71 4.44
C GLU A 59 -2.66 -13.63 3.96
N GLU A 60 -1.35 -13.93 4.04
CA GLU A 60 -0.33 -13.04 3.51
C GLU A 60 -0.32 -13.12 1.99
N ILE A 61 -0.44 -11.97 1.33
CA ILE A 61 -0.38 -11.88 -0.13
C ILE A 61 1.03 -11.44 -0.55
N LYS A 62 1.51 -12.01 -1.65
CA LYS A 62 2.76 -11.55 -2.25
C LYS A 62 2.54 -10.19 -2.90
N ILE A 63 3.30 -9.22 -2.46
CA ILE A 63 3.45 -7.93 -3.14
C ILE A 63 4.68 -8.00 -4.06
N ASN A 64 4.67 -7.20 -5.13
CA ASN A 64 5.64 -7.24 -6.23
C ASN A 64 5.51 -8.46 -7.15
N ASP A 65 4.31 -9.02 -7.24
CA ASP A 65 3.97 -10.13 -8.14
C ASP A 65 2.77 -9.68 -8.99
N PRO A 66 2.98 -8.94 -10.08
CA PRO A 66 1.91 -8.31 -10.86
C PRO A 66 1.18 -9.27 -11.81
N GLU A 67 1.46 -10.59 -11.76
CA GLU A 67 0.78 -11.63 -12.55
C GLU A 67 -0.56 -12.08 -11.94
#